data_AF-A0A5U3S3L7-F1
#
_entry.id   AF-A0A5U3S3L7-F1
#
_cell.length_a   1.000
_cell.length_b   1.000
_cell.length_c   1.000
_cell.angle_alpha   90.00
_cell.angle_beta   90.00
_cell.angle_gamma   90.00
#
_symmetry.space_group_name_H-M   'P 1'
#
loop_
_entity.id
_entity.type
_entity.pdbx_description
1 polymer ?
#
loop_
_entity_poly.entity_id
_entity_poly.type
_entity_poly.pdbx_seq_one_letter_code
_entity_poly.pdbx_strand_id
1 'polypeptide(L)'
;VSISHDDGLYVANDRKVTVEGKQEHTTTGDHISLVKGSHSLEVKGDLARKVSGALGIKVEDDIVLESSSRISLKVGGSFVVIHPGGVDIMGPKINLNSGGSPGAPVGTMQPSLLKSLSDEDSGSEDSGGANESDQTTTEPELNHMFGSIKGIDGIQSKELVFRRFTEEE
;
A
#
# COMPACT_ATOMS: atom_id res chain seq x y z
N VAL A 1 8.47 32.16 13.48
CA VAL A 1 9.33 32.11 12.28
C VAL A 1 8.42 31.87 11.08
N SER A 2 8.62 32.58 9.97
CA SER A 2 7.89 32.36 8.72
C SER A 2 8.89 32.00 7.62
N ILE A 3 8.59 30.95 6.86
CA ILE A 3 9.38 30.51 5.71
C ILE A 3 8.51 30.77 4.47
N SER A 4 9.06 31.47 3.47
CA SER A 4 8.28 31.94 2.30
C SER A 4 8.22 30.94 1.14
N HIS A 5 9.17 30.01 1.09
CA HIS A 5 9.27 28.99 0.05
C HIS A 5 9.33 27.63 0.75
N ASP A 6 10.40 26.88 0.55
CA ASP A 6 10.52 25.52 1.03
C ASP A 6 11.35 25.44 2.31
N ASP A 7 11.02 24.48 3.16
CA ASP A 7 11.84 24.05 4.29
C ASP A 7 12.14 22.57 4.15
N GLY A 8 13.38 22.18 4.42
CA GLY A 8 13.86 20.82 4.32
C GLY A 8 14.65 20.46 5.55
N LEU A 9 14.20 19.44 6.29
CA LEU A 9 14.90 18.95 7.46
C LEU A 9 15.37 17.51 7.21
N TYR A 10 16.68 17.34 7.11
CA TYR A 10 17.33 16.04 7.15
C TYR A 10 17.89 15.78 8.55
N VAL A 11 17.52 14.65 9.14
CA VAL A 11 18.06 14.19 10.44
C VAL A 11 18.71 12.84 10.20
N ALA A 12 20.03 12.76 10.34
CA ALA A 12 20.79 11.55 10.06
C ALA A 12 20.51 10.41 11.06
N ASN A 13 20.18 10.77 12.30
CA ASN A 13 19.93 9.85 13.40
C ASN A 13 18.50 10.06 13.93
N ASP A 14 18.35 10.27 15.24
CA ASP A 14 17.04 10.35 15.89
C ASP A 14 16.51 11.79 15.95
N ARG A 15 15.21 11.92 15.75
CA ARG A 15 14.44 13.11 16.14
C ARG A 15 13.50 12.74 17.28
N LYS A 16 13.61 13.43 18.41
CA LYS A 16 12.67 13.34 19.54
C LYS A 16 11.92 14.66 19.65
N VAL A 17 10.60 14.59 19.85
CA VAL A 17 9.74 15.76 19.99
C VAL A 17 8.84 15.56 21.20
N THR A 18 8.82 16.54 22.09
CA THR A 18 7.88 16.62 23.21
C THR A 18 7.15 17.95 23.11
N VAL A 19 5.83 17.91 23.20
CA VAL A 19 4.98 19.10 23.27
C VAL A 19 4.16 18.97 24.54
N GLU A 20 4.45 19.80 25.54
CA GLU A 20 3.72 19.77 26.82
C GLU A 20 2.32 20.38 26.70
N GLY A 21 2.14 21.28 25.73
CA GLY A 21 0.88 21.93 25.43
C GLY A 21 0.13 21.28 24.26
N LYS A 22 -0.62 22.13 23.55
CA LYS A 22 -1.40 21.75 22.39
C LYS A 22 -0.54 21.77 21.12
N GLN A 23 -0.70 20.75 20.27
CA GLN A 23 -0.13 20.73 18.94
C GLN A 23 -1.25 20.82 17.90
N GLU A 24 -1.22 21.86 17.09
CA GLU A 24 -2.11 22.02 15.93
C GLU A 24 -1.29 21.91 14.65
N HIS A 25 -1.85 21.27 13.63
CA HIS A 25 -1.20 21.09 12.34
C HIS A 25 -2.22 21.21 11.23
N THR A 26 -1.93 22.05 10.25
CA THR A 26 -2.74 22.21 9.03
C THR A 26 -1.83 22.01 7.83
N THR A 27 -2.21 21.12 6.93
CA THR A 27 -1.59 20.94 5.62
C THR A 27 -2.63 21.27 4.56
N THR A 28 -2.32 22.22 3.67
CA THR A 28 -3.24 22.64 2.60
C THR A 28 -3.08 21.81 1.32
N GLY A 29 -1.86 21.33 1.06
CA GLY A 29 -1.56 20.34 0.04
C GLY A 29 -1.56 18.91 0.59
N ASP A 30 -0.82 18.03 -0.08
CA ASP A 30 -0.73 16.63 0.30
C ASP A 30 0.10 16.43 1.58
N HIS A 31 -0.36 15.54 2.45
CA HIS A 31 0.41 15.04 3.59
C HIS A 31 0.82 13.60 3.31
N ILE A 32 2.10 13.37 3.00
CA ILE A 32 2.63 12.05 2.65
C ILE A 32 3.60 11.59 3.73
N SER A 33 3.36 10.41 4.30
CA SER A 33 4.21 9.81 5.33
C SER A 33 4.59 8.38 4.94
N LEU A 34 5.88 8.11 4.85
CA LEU A 34 6.44 6.78 4.66
C LEU A 34 7.23 6.38 5.90
N VAL A 35 6.76 5.35 6.59
CA VAL A 35 7.48 4.74 7.70
C VAL A 35 8.00 3.38 7.23
N LYS A 36 9.32 3.26 7.07
CA LYS A 36 9.96 1.99 6.65
C LYS A 36 10.01 0.94 7.78
N GLY A 37 9.97 1.40 9.03
CA GLY A 37 9.85 0.55 10.21
C GLY A 37 8.41 0.49 10.71
N SER A 38 8.23 0.44 12.03
CA SER A 38 6.91 0.39 12.66
C SER A 38 6.34 1.78 12.91
N HIS A 39 5.01 1.91 12.82
CA HIS A 39 4.26 3.08 13.26
C HIS A 39 3.37 2.69 14.44
N SER A 40 3.63 3.23 15.61
CA SER A 40 2.83 3.02 16.82
C SER A 40 2.14 4.32 17.23
N LEU A 41 0.86 4.23 17.61
CA LEU A 41 0.03 5.35 18.02
C LEU A 41 -0.81 4.95 19.23
N GLU A 42 -0.62 5.66 20.34
CA GLU A 42 -1.50 5.60 21.50
C GLU A 42 -2.23 6.95 21.63
N VAL A 43 -3.56 6.90 21.75
CA VAL A 43 -4.39 8.08 22.01
C VAL A 43 -5.17 7.79 23.29
N LYS A 44 -4.89 8.56 24.35
CA LYS A 44 -5.56 8.38 25.66
C LYS A 44 -6.99 8.93 25.71
N GLY A 45 -7.32 9.82 24.78
CA GLY A 45 -8.67 10.32 24.56
C GLY A 45 -9.27 9.76 23.27
N ASP A 46 -10.07 10.58 22.58
CA ASP A 46 -10.72 10.17 21.34
C ASP A 46 -9.81 10.34 20.11
N LEU A 47 -9.84 9.35 19.21
CA LEU A 47 -9.31 9.47 17.86
C LEU A 47 -10.46 9.64 16.86
N ALA A 48 -10.67 10.88 16.38
CA ALA A 48 -11.63 11.17 15.33
C ALA A 48 -10.92 11.30 13.97
N ARG A 49 -11.41 10.58 12.96
CA ARG A 49 -10.92 10.67 11.57
C ARG A 49 -12.09 10.91 10.62
N LYS A 50 -12.03 12.00 9.86
CA LYS A 50 -12.99 12.34 8.79
C LYS A 50 -12.27 12.35 7.45
N VAL A 51 -12.78 11.60 6.49
CA VAL A 51 -12.24 11.49 5.14
C VAL A 51 -13.37 11.80 4.16
N SER A 52 -13.21 12.84 3.34
CA SER A 52 -14.21 13.20 2.32
C SER A 52 -14.10 12.35 1.05
N GLY A 53 -12.91 11.81 0.77
CA GLY A 53 -12.65 10.87 -0.31
C GLY A 53 -12.74 9.41 0.14
N ALA A 54 -11.82 8.57 -0.34
CA ALA A 54 -11.76 7.16 0.04
C ALA A 54 -10.84 6.92 1.25
N LEU A 55 -11.22 5.98 2.12
CA LEU A 55 -10.35 5.40 3.15
C LEU A 55 -9.98 3.98 2.73
N GLY A 56 -8.68 3.71 2.53
CA GLY A 56 -8.16 2.40 2.19
C GLY A 56 -7.17 1.90 3.25
N ILE A 57 -7.23 0.60 3.56
CA ILE A 57 -6.28 -0.10 4.44
C ILE A 57 -5.91 -1.39 3.71
N LYS A 58 -4.64 -1.51 3.30
CA LYS A 58 -4.06 -2.76 2.80
C LYS A 58 -3.07 -3.25 3.84
N VAL A 59 -3.24 -4.48 4.29
CA VAL A 59 -2.37 -5.18 5.23
C VAL A 59 -2.06 -6.54 4.61
N GLU A 60 -0.79 -6.96 4.68
CA GLU A 60 -0.38 -8.26 4.16
C GLU A 60 -0.75 -9.40 5.12
N ASP A 61 -0.74 -9.12 6.44
CA ASP A 61 -1.17 -10.02 7.51
C ASP A 61 -2.57 -9.62 8.05
N ASP A 62 -2.73 -9.54 9.36
CA ASP A 62 -4.03 -9.40 10.02
C ASP A 62 -4.51 -7.95 10.21
N ILE A 63 -5.83 -7.77 10.16
CA ILE A 63 -6.51 -6.58 10.68
C ILE A 63 -7.30 -7.00 11.92
N VAL A 64 -6.82 -6.58 13.09
CA VAL A 64 -7.50 -6.83 14.37
C VAL A 64 -8.15 -5.54 14.87
N LEU A 65 -9.47 -5.57 15.03
CA LEU A 65 -10.25 -4.50 15.64
C LEU A 65 -10.88 -5.03 16.92
N GLU A 66 -10.47 -4.47 18.06
CA GLU A 66 -11.02 -4.81 19.37
C GLU A 66 -11.75 -3.61 19.97
N SER A 67 -12.91 -3.88 20.57
CA SER A 67 -13.67 -2.91 21.34
C SER A 67 -14.31 -3.64 22.51
N SER A 68 -14.20 -3.06 23.71
CA SER A 68 -14.86 -3.61 24.91
C SER A 68 -16.38 -3.44 24.89
N SER A 69 -16.90 -2.59 24.00
CA SER A 69 -18.32 -2.23 23.98
C SER A 69 -19.00 -2.59 22.66
N ARG A 70 -18.48 -2.08 21.54
CA ARG A 70 -19.14 -2.22 20.24
C ARG A 70 -18.20 -1.93 19.07
N ILE A 71 -18.36 -2.68 17.99
CA ILE A 71 -17.88 -2.32 16.65
C ILE A 71 -19.12 -2.11 15.78
N SER A 72 -19.19 -0.98 15.06
CA SER A 72 -20.33 -0.64 14.19
C SER A 72 -19.84 -0.23 12.81
N LEU A 73 -20.36 -0.87 11.78
CA LEU A 73 -20.07 -0.61 10.38
C LEU A 73 -21.39 -0.28 9.67
N LYS A 74 -21.49 0.90 9.06
CA LYS A 74 -22.75 1.37 8.45
C LYS A 74 -22.51 1.93 7.06
N VAL A 75 -23.40 1.58 6.12
CA VAL A 75 -23.44 2.11 4.75
C VAL A 75 -24.89 2.38 4.38
N GLY A 76 -25.25 3.64 4.16
CA GLY A 76 -26.65 4.02 3.91
C GLY A 76 -27.59 3.47 4.99
N GLY A 77 -28.59 2.69 4.59
CA GLY A 77 -29.54 2.01 5.48
C GLY A 77 -29.09 0.65 6.02
N SER A 78 -27.94 0.12 5.57
CA SER A 78 -27.41 -1.19 5.98
C SER A 78 -26.35 -1.06 7.07
N PHE A 79 -26.25 -2.04 7.96
CA PHE A 79 -25.23 -2.06 9.01
C PHE A 79 -24.87 -3.47 9.50
N VAL A 80 -23.69 -3.54 10.13
CA VAL A 80 -23.24 -4.65 10.98
C VAL A 80 -22.82 -4.07 12.32
N VAL A 81 -23.30 -4.66 13.42
CA VAL A 81 -22.91 -4.27 14.78
C VAL A 81 -22.46 -5.50 15.55
N ILE A 82 -21.24 -5.48 16.07
CA ILE A 82 -20.69 -6.50 16.96
C ILE A 82 -20.73 -5.94 18.39
N HIS A 83 -21.30 -6.70 19.32
CA HIS A 83 -21.47 -6.32 20.72
C HIS A 83 -21.44 -7.56 21.63
N PRO A 84 -21.39 -7.43 22.97
CA PRO A 84 -21.27 -8.58 23.87
C PRO A 84 -22.39 -9.63 23.78
N GLY A 85 -23.52 -9.29 23.18
CA GLY A 85 -24.67 -10.20 23.00
C GLY A 85 -24.66 -10.96 21.66
N GLY A 86 -23.79 -10.61 20.72
CA GLY A 86 -23.75 -11.22 19.39
C GLY A 86 -23.43 -10.24 18.26
N VAL A 87 -23.91 -10.58 17.07
CA VAL A 87 -23.73 -9.79 15.84
C VAL A 87 -25.09 -9.49 15.22
N ASP A 88 -25.42 -8.21 15.12
CA ASP A 88 -26.60 -7.72 14.40
C ASP A 88 -26.23 -7.40 12.95
N ILE A 89 -27.00 -7.90 12.00
CA ILE A 89 -26.82 -7.64 10.56
C ILE A 89 -28.17 -7.21 9.98
N MET A 90 -28.22 -6.03 9.36
CA MET A 90 -29.44 -5.49 8.77
C MET A 90 -29.18 -4.83 7.42
N GLY A 91 -30.09 -5.05 6.47
CA GLY A 91 -30.10 -4.40 5.16
C GLY A 91 -31.20 -4.96 4.25
N PRO A 92 -31.55 -4.27 3.13
CA PRO A 92 -32.61 -4.72 2.23
C PRO A 92 -32.37 -6.10 1.60
N LYS A 93 -31.09 -6.45 1.41
CA LYS A 93 -30.65 -7.76 0.93
C LYS A 93 -29.36 -8.14 1.64
N ILE A 94 -29.28 -9.37 2.13
CA ILE A 94 -28.06 -9.96 2.69
C ILE A 94 -27.70 -11.15 1.80
N ASN A 95 -26.54 -11.11 1.14
CA ASN A 95 -26.00 -12.28 0.46
C ASN A 95 -25.00 -12.96 1.39
N LEU A 96 -25.24 -14.22 1.73
CA LEU A 96 -24.33 -15.05 2.53
C LEU A 96 -23.71 -16.09 1.60
N ASN A 97 -22.38 -16.20 1.61
CA ASN A 97 -21.60 -17.12 0.76
C ASN A 97 -21.95 -17.04 -0.74
N SER A 98 -22.44 -15.88 -1.23
CA SER A 98 -22.86 -15.70 -2.63
C SER A 98 -22.76 -14.24 -3.08
N GLY A 99 -22.45 -14.04 -4.37
CA GLY A 99 -22.46 -12.74 -5.04
C GLY A 99 -21.40 -11.73 -4.59
N GLY A 100 -21.50 -10.52 -5.15
CA GLY A 100 -20.65 -9.37 -4.80
C GLY A 100 -19.35 -9.25 -5.62
N SER A 101 -18.70 -8.10 -5.49
CA SER A 101 -17.33 -7.87 -5.95
C SER A 101 -16.66 -6.94 -4.93
N PRO A 102 -15.49 -7.30 -4.37
CA PRO A 102 -14.84 -6.48 -3.37
C PRO A 102 -14.36 -5.16 -3.99
N GLY A 103 -14.36 -4.08 -3.21
CA GLY A 103 -13.69 -2.84 -3.58
C GLY A 103 -12.16 -2.96 -3.46
N ALA A 104 -11.43 -2.11 -4.18
CA ALA A 104 -9.98 -1.98 -4.02
C ALA A 104 -9.64 -0.83 -3.06
N PRO A 105 -8.65 -0.98 -2.16
CA PRO A 105 -8.17 0.12 -1.34
C PRO A 105 -7.50 1.19 -2.22
N VAL A 106 -7.64 2.46 -1.84
CA VAL A 106 -6.88 3.56 -2.46
C VAL A 106 -5.38 3.38 -2.22
N GLY A 107 -4.56 3.67 -3.23
CA GLY A 107 -3.10 3.53 -3.16
C GLY A 107 -2.42 4.60 -2.30
N THR A 108 -1.20 4.32 -1.85
CA THR A 108 -0.35 5.25 -1.10
C THR A 108 0.55 6.07 -2.02
N MET A 109 0.79 7.34 -1.69
CA MET A 109 1.80 8.18 -2.34
C MET A 109 3.19 7.95 -1.72
N GLN A 110 4.26 8.29 -2.43
CA GLN A 110 5.64 8.22 -1.93
C GLN A 110 6.18 9.64 -1.71
N PRO A 111 6.84 9.92 -0.56
CA PRO A 111 7.43 11.22 -0.32
C PRO A 111 8.71 11.42 -1.14
N SER A 112 9.02 12.68 -1.46
CA SER A 112 10.29 13.07 -2.09
C SER A 112 11.46 12.86 -1.12
N LEU A 113 12.58 12.32 -1.59
CA LEU A 113 13.79 12.15 -0.77
C LEU A 113 14.63 13.44 -0.78
N LEU A 114 14.98 13.96 0.40
CA LEU A 114 16.01 14.99 0.54
C LEU A 114 17.39 14.32 0.51
N LYS A 115 18.28 14.79 -0.38
CA LYS A 115 19.67 14.29 -0.50
C LYS A 115 20.55 14.93 0.58
N SER A 116 21.54 14.19 1.12
CA SER A 116 22.54 14.76 2.03
C SER A 116 23.36 15.84 1.33
N LEU A 117 23.73 16.90 2.06
CA LEU A 117 24.72 17.91 1.62
C LEU A 117 26.16 17.52 2.01
N SER A 118 26.42 16.23 2.18
CA SER A 118 27.75 15.71 2.50
C SER A 118 27.92 14.42 1.72
N ASP A 119 28.67 14.53 0.63
CA ASP A 119 29.75 13.64 0.21
C ASP A 119 30.01 13.96 -1.26
N GLU A 120 30.89 14.95 -1.51
CA GLU A 120 31.87 15.04 -2.62
C GLU A 120 32.72 16.31 -2.41
N ASP A 121 33.73 16.23 -1.55
CA ASP A 121 35.02 16.87 -1.80
C ASP A 121 36.14 15.85 -1.58
N SER A 122 36.28 14.96 -2.57
CA SER A 122 37.54 14.37 -2.95
C SER A 122 37.49 14.25 -4.47
N GLY A 123 38.06 15.26 -5.13
CA GLY A 123 37.76 15.56 -6.52
C GLY A 123 38.26 14.58 -7.59
N SER A 124 37.77 14.84 -8.79
CA SER A 124 38.52 14.69 -10.04
C SER A 124 37.92 15.61 -11.10
N GLU A 125 38.81 16.12 -11.94
CA GLU A 125 38.71 17.30 -12.77
C GLU A 125 37.84 17.13 -14.04
N ASP A 126 37.30 18.27 -14.48
CA ASP A 126 37.14 18.76 -15.85
C ASP A 126 37.32 17.77 -17.04
N SER A 127 36.29 17.67 -17.88
CA SER A 127 36.44 18.04 -19.30
C SER A 127 35.10 18.13 -20.04
N GLY A 128 34.86 19.28 -20.66
CA GLY A 128 34.49 19.37 -22.08
C GLY A 128 33.03 19.11 -22.46
N GLY A 129 32.31 20.19 -22.81
CA GLY A 129 30.99 20.11 -23.41
C GLY A 129 30.99 19.70 -24.89
N ALA A 130 29.83 19.24 -25.35
CA ALA A 130 29.27 19.57 -26.67
C ALA A 130 27.78 19.20 -26.68
N ASN A 131 26.99 20.17 -27.11
CA ASN A 131 25.59 20.05 -27.46
C ASN A 131 25.50 19.51 -28.89
N GLU A 132 24.75 18.43 -29.15
CA GLU A 132 24.12 18.23 -30.47
C GLU A 132 23.03 17.16 -30.42
N SER A 133 21.91 17.53 -31.03
CA SER A 133 20.69 16.77 -31.29
C SER A 133 20.91 15.63 -32.28
N ASP A 134 20.28 14.47 -32.07
CA ASP A 134 19.55 13.82 -33.17
C ASP A 134 18.49 12.83 -32.67
N GLN A 135 17.37 12.82 -33.38
CA GLN A 135 16.20 11.98 -33.19
C GLN A 135 16.23 10.91 -34.28
N THR A 136 16.29 9.61 -33.95
CA THR A 136 15.81 8.60 -34.91
C THR A 136 15.27 7.36 -34.21
N THR A 137 14.00 7.11 -34.50
CA THR A 137 13.20 5.92 -34.25
C THR A 137 13.70 4.70 -35.03
N THR A 138 13.66 3.49 -34.45
CA THR A 138 13.27 2.24 -35.16
C THR A 138 13.13 1.06 -34.17
N GLU A 139 11.94 0.49 -34.09
CA GLU A 139 11.66 -0.96 -33.91
C GLU A 139 11.14 -1.46 -35.29
N PRO A 140 11.09 -2.78 -35.63
CA PRO A 140 11.13 -3.98 -34.78
C PRO A 140 11.90 -5.22 -35.37
N GLU A 141 11.72 -6.36 -34.68
CA GLU A 141 11.65 -7.76 -35.15
C GLU A 141 12.78 -8.76 -34.81
N LEU A 142 12.30 -9.86 -34.23
CA LEU A 142 12.91 -11.15 -33.95
C LEU A 142 13.48 -11.80 -35.22
N ASN A 143 14.62 -12.50 -35.14
CA ASN A 143 14.71 -13.98 -35.10
C ASN A 143 16.15 -14.48 -35.38
N HIS A 144 16.40 -15.73 -34.98
CA HIS A 144 17.62 -16.54 -35.09
C HIS A 144 18.60 -16.38 -33.90
N MET A 145 18.97 -17.43 -33.17
CA MET A 145 19.34 -18.74 -33.69
C MET A 145 19.43 -19.77 -32.55
N PHE A 146 18.45 -20.68 -32.40
CA PHE A 146 18.66 -22.09 -31.99
C PHE A 146 17.35 -22.88 -32.23
N GLY A 147 17.14 -23.34 -33.47
CA GLY A 147 16.55 -24.66 -33.74
C GLY A 147 17.72 -25.63 -33.96
N SER A 148 17.63 -26.95 -33.83
CA SER A 148 16.50 -27.88 -33.78
C SER A 148 17.12 -29.26 -33.53
N ILE A 149 16.64 -30.09 -32.60
CA ILE A 149 16.76 -31.55 -32.73
C ILE A 149 15.55 -32.26 -32.10
N LYS A 150 14.89 -33.08 -32.93
CA LYS A 150 13.79 -34.00 -32.64
C LYS A 150 14.26 -35.26 -31.89
N GLY A 151 13.37 -35.81 -31.04
CA GLY A 151 13.22 -37.25 -30.86
C GLY A 151 13.77 -37.85 -29.57
N ILE A 152 12.91 -38.01 -28.55
CA ILE A 152 12.78 -39.23 -27.76
C ILE A 152 11.38 -39.22 -27.11
N ASP A 153 10.68 -40.34 -27.31
CA ASP A 153 9.37 -40.64 -26.77
C ASP A 153 9.38 -40.75 -25.24
N GLY A 154 8.28 -40.32 -24.61
CA GLY A 154 7.80 -40.94 -23.37
C GLY A 154 8.20 -40.29 -22.05
N ILE A 155 7.56 -39.16 -21.70
CA ILE A 155 6.98 -39.00 -20.36
C ILE A 155 5.59 -38.41 -20.51
N GLN A 156 4.61 -39.20 -20.10
CA GLN A 156 3.17 -38.92 -20.13
C GLN A 156 2.78 -38.00 -18.97
N SER A 157 2.21 -36.84 -19.23
CA SER A 157 1.43 -36.12 -18.22
C SER A 157 0.11 -36.87 -18.01
N LYS A 158 0.11 -37.84 -17.08
CA LYS A 158 -1.10 -38.55 -16.66
C LYS A 158 -1.89 -37.70 -15.65
N GLU A 159 -3.00 -37.17 -16.16
CA GLU A 159 -4.36 -37.18 -15.60
C GLU A 159 -4.54 -37.03 -14.08
N LEU A 160 -5.27 -35.96 -13.74
CA LEU A 160 -5.82 -35.64 -12.42
C LEU A 160 -7.03 -36.57 -12.15
N VAL A 161 -6.95 -37.48 -11.17
CA VAL A 161 -8.07 -38.35 -10.78
C VAL A 161 -8.67 -37.89 -9.45
N PHE A 162 -9.90 -37.36 -9.50
CA PHE A 162 -10.75 -37.18 -8.32
C PHE A 162 -11.37 -38.52 -7.92
N ARG A 163 -11.23 -38.94 -6.66
CA ARG A 163 -11.99 -40.08 -6.11
C ARG A 163 -13.26 -39.58 -5.42
N ARG A 164 -14.41 -40.15 -5.82
CA ARG A 164 -15.67 -40.10 -5.04
C ARG A 164 -15.49 -40.91 -3.75
N PHE A 165 -15.97 -40.37 -2.64
CA PHE A 165 -16.39 -41.18 -1.49
C PHE A 165 -17.88 -41.51 -1.68
N THR A 166 -18.21 -42.80 -1.71
CA THR A 166 -19.57 -43.31 -1.51
C THR A 166 -19.49 -44.40 -0.45
N GLU A 167 -20.37 -44.29 0.54
CA GLU A 167 -20.63 -45.19 1.68
C GLU A 167 -21.01 -46.60 1.25
N GLU A 168 -20.67 -47.61 2.07
CA GLU A 168 -21.49 -48.78 2.54
C GLU A 168 -20.72 -49.34 3.78
N GLU A 169 -21.30 -49.85 4.87
CA GLU A 169 -22.64 -50.34 5.22
C GLU A 169 -22.86 -50.14 6.75
#